data_AF-A0A536GBV4-F1
#
_entry.id   AF-A0A536GBV4-F1
#
_cell.length_a   1.000
_cell.length_b   1.000
_cell.length_c   1.000
_cell.angle_alpha   90.00
_cell.angle_beta   90.00
_cell.angle_gamma   90.00
#
_symmetry.space_group_name_H-M   'P 1'
#
loop_
_entity.id
_entity.type
_entity.pdbx_description
1 polymer ?
#
loop_
_entity_poly.entity_id
_entity_poly.type
_entity_poly.pdbx_seq_one_letter_code
_entity_poly.pdbx_strand_id
1 'polypeptide(L)' 'MKVGLVVVGVLILLAGAVFAGQGLGYIPGSYMTGDIKWFWIGSGMVVVGVVLGVVGLRSKRV' A
#
# COMPACT_ATOMS: atom_id res chain seq x y z
N MET A 1 1.25 -20.69 -0.36
CA MET A 1 2.09 -19.46 -0.35
C MET A 1 1.65 -18.41 -1.38
N LYS A 2 1.26 -18.76 -2.62
CA LYS A 2 0.91 -17.79 -3.68
C LYS A 2 -0.28 -16.86 -3.37
N VAL A 3 -1.38 -17.40 -2.83
CA VAL A 3 -2.53 -16.59 -2.40
C VAL A 3 -2.15 -15.66 -1.24
N GLY A 4 -1.32 -16.14 -0.31
CA GLY A 4 -0.80 -15.32 0.79
C GLY A 4 -0.06 -14.08 0.30
N LEU A 5 0.78 -14.20 -0.72
CA LEU A 5 1.50 -13.04 -1.30
C LEU A 5 0.53 -12.01 -1.92
N VAL A 6 -0.51 -12.47 -2.61
CA VAL A 6 -1.52 -11.58 -3.18
C VAL A 6 -2.29 -10.87 -2.07
N VAL A 7 -2.73 -11.60 -1.04
CA VAL A 7 -3.44 -11.02 0.10
C VAL A 7 -2.57 -9.98 0.82
N VAL A 8 -1.32 -10.31 1.13
CA VAL A 8 -0.37 -9.38 1.77
C VAL A 8 -0.13 -8.15 0.89
N GLY A 9 0.07 -8.34 -0.42
CA GLY A 9 0.24 -7.23 -1.36
C GLY A 9 -0.95 -6.28 -1.39
N VAL A 10 -2.18 -6.82 -1.40
CA VAL A 10 -3.41 -6.03 -1.36
C VAL A 10 -3.54 -5.25 -0.05
N LEU A 11 -3.27 -5.90 1.09
CA LEU A 11 -3.34 -5.23 2.40
C LEU A 11 -2.34 -4.08 2.50
N ILE A 12 -1.10 -4.29 2.06
CA ILE A 12 -0.06 -3.26 2.04
C ILE A 12 -0.45 -2.10 1.11
N LEU A 13 -1.01 -2.41 -0.07
CA LEU A 13 -1.46 -1.40 -1.03
C LEU A 13 -2.56 -0.52 -0.43
N LEU A 14 -3.58 -1.13 0.17
CA LEU A 14 -4.69 -0.40 0.77
C LEU A 14 -4.24 0.45 1.97
N ALA A 15 -3.42 -0.12 2.85
CA ALA A 15 -2.84 0.63 3.97
C ALA A 15 -1.97 1.80 3.48
N GLY A 16 -1.15 1.58 2.45
CA GLY A 16 -0.31 2.61 1.83
C GLY A 16 -1.13 3.74 1.22
N ALA A 17 -2.23 3.42 0.53
CA ALA A 17 -3.15 4.41 -0.03
C ALA A 17 -3.79 5.28 1.06
N VAL A 18 -4.18 4.66 2.18
CA VAL A 18 -4.71 5.38 3.35
C VAL A 18 -3.64 6.31 3.93
N PHE A 19 -2.40 5.84 4.12
CA PHE A 19 -1.32 6.66 4.67
C PHE A 19 -0.97 7.82 3.74
N ALA A 20 -0.98 7.57 2.43
CA ALA A 20 -0.75 8.60 1.43
C ALA A 20 -1.85 9.68 1.46
N GLY A 21 -3.10 9.25 1.52
CA GLY A 21 -4.25 10.15 1.65
C GLY A 21 -4.25 10.94 2.96
N GLN A 22 -3.83 10.32 4.08
CA GLN A 22 -3.65 11.03 5.35
C GLN A 22 -2.53 12.08 5.22
N GLY A 23 -1.37 11.76 4.66
CA GLY A 23 -0.28 12.73 4.50
C GLY A 23 -0.63 13.93 3.62
N LEU A 24 -1.54 13.75 2.65
CA LEU A 24 -2.09 14.85 1.83
C LEU A 24 -3.24 15.63 2.50
N GLY A 25 -3.72 15.16 3.65
CA GLY A 25 -4.83 15.78 4.37
C GLY A 25 -6.23 15.38 3.87
N TYR A 26 -6.34 14.42 2.94
CA TYR A 26 -7.63 13.95 2.41
C TYR A 26 -8.39 13.04 3.39
N ILE A 27 -7.66 12.38 4.30
CA ILE A 27 -8.22 11.47 5.29
C ILE A 27 -7.89 12.02 6.69
N PRO A 28 -8.86 12.63 7.41
CA PRO A 28 -8.67 13.11 8.77
C PRO A 28 -8.88 12.01 9.82
N GLY A 29 -8.48 12.27 11.07
CA GLY A 29 -8.78 11.40 12.23
C GLY A 29 -7.58 10.81 12.96
N SER A 30 -6.35 11.19 12.58
CA SER A 30 -5.13 10.76 13.26
C SER A 30 -4.09 11.88 13.27
N TYR A 31 -2.97 11.65 13.98
CA TYR A 31 -1.79 12.52 13.98
C TYR A 31 -1.03 12.53 12.64
N MET A 32 -1.40 11.67 11.69
CA MET A 32 -0.75 11.55 10.39
C MET A 32 -1.32 12.55 9.37
N THR A 33 -2.52 13.07 9.61
CA THR A 33 -3.25 13.92 8.67
C THR A 33 -2.51 15.24 8.44
N GLY A 34 -2.17 15.53 7.18
CA GLY A 34 -1.49 16.75 6.77
C GLY A 34 0.02 16.76 6.99
N ASP A 35 0.62 15.65 7.46
CA ASP A 35 2.08 15.49 7.55
C ASP A 35 2.61 14.75 6.31
N ILE A 36 3.36 15.49 5.48
CA ILE A 36 3.92 15.03 4.20
C ILE A 36 4.82 13.78 4.34
N LYS A 37 5.36 13.51 5.53
CA LYS A 37 6.10 12.27 5.79
C LYS A 37 5.27 11.03 5.48
N TRP A 38 3.99 11.04 5.83
CA TRP A 38 3.08 9.90 5.61
C TRP A 38 2.70 9.74 4.15
N PHE A 39 2.72 10.83 3.37
CA PHE A 39 2.57 10.75 1.93
C PHE A 39 3.68 9.90 1.28
N TRP A 40 4.94 10.15 1.66
CA TRP A 40 6.08 9.41 1.12
C TRP A 40 6.10 7.95 1.57
N ILE A 41 5.83 7.69 2.86
CA ILE A 41 5.73 6.33 3.39
C ILE A 41 4.60 5.55 2.68
N GLY A 42 3.41 6.15 2.60
CA GLY A 42 2.25 5.53 1.96
C GLY A 42 2.49 5.25 0.48
N SER A 43 3.10 6.19 -0.25
CA SER A 43 3.47 6.00 -1.66
C SER A 43 4.43 4.83 -1.85
N GLY A 44 5.45 4.69 -0.98
CA GLY A 44 6.35 3.54 -0.99
C GLY A 44 5.62 2.22 -0.73
N MET A 45 4.70 2.20 0.24
CA MET A 45 3.86 1.03 0.52
C MET A 45 2.99 0.65 -0.68
N VAL A 46 2.38 1.61 -1.37
CA VAL A 46 1.59 1.34 -2.59
C VAL A 46 2.45 0.64 -3.64
N VAL A 47 3.67 1.13 -3.90
CA VAL A 47 4.59 0.50 -4.86
C VAL A 47 4.91 -0.94 -4.45
N VAL A 48 5.26 -1.18 -3.19
CA VAL A 48 5.56 -2.53 -2.67
C VAL A 48 4.35 -3.45 -2.79
N GLY A 49 3.16 -2.99 -2.42
CA GLY A 49 1.92 -3.76 -2.50
C GLY A 49 1.58 -4.17 -3.94
N VAL A 50 1.74 -3.25 -4.91
CA VAL A 50 1.59 -3.55 -6.34
C VAL A 50 2.59 -4.60 -6.79
N VAL A 51 3.87 -4.46 -6.44
CA VAL A 51 4.93 -5.42 -6.82
C VAL A 51 4.61 -6.81 -6.28
N LEU A 52 4.26 -6.92 -5.00
CA LEU A 52 3.91 -8.21 -4.37
C LEU A 52 2.67 -8.84 -5.00
N GLY A 53 1.64 -8.04 -5.29
CA GLY A 53 0.43 -8.50 -5.97
C GLY A 53 0.72 -9.03 -7.37
N VAL A 54 1.49 -8.27 -8.18
CA VAL A 54 1.87 -8.67 -9.54
C VAL A 54 2.73 -9.93 -9.54
N VAL A 55 3.72 -10.03 -8.66
CA VAL A 55 4.56 -11.24 -8.52
C VAL A 55 3.71 -12.45 -8.10
N GLY A 56 2.81 -12.28 -7.13
CA GLY A 56 1.90 -13.33 -6.69
C GLY A 56 0.98 -13.84 -7.80
N LEU A 57 0.50 -12.93 -8.67
CA LEU A 57 -0.35 -13.26 -9.82
C LEU A 57 0.43 -13.88 -10.98
N ARG A 58 1.63 -13.37 -11.29
CA ARG A 58 2.48 -13.89 -12.39
C ARG A 58 2.98 -15.30 -12.13
N SER A 59 3.10 -15.72 -10.87
CA SER A 59 3.43 -17.10 -10.49
C SER A 59 2.38 -18.15 -10.93
N LYS A 60 1.26 -17.76 -11.55
CA LYS A 60 0.29 -18.67 -12.19
C LYS A 60 0.61 -19.03 -13.65
N ARG A 61 1.62 -18.44 -14.30
CA ARG A 61 1.82 -18.55 -15.76
C ARG A 61 3.10 -19.27 -16.21
N VAL A 62 3.70 -20.13 -15.38
CA VAL A 62 4.79 -21.02 -15.80
C VAL A 62 4.40 -22.45 -15.50
#